data_AF-A0A7K4ISI6-F1
#
_entry.id   AF-A0A7K4ISI6-F1
#
_cell.length_a   1.000
_cell.length_b   1.000
_cell.length_c   1.000
_cell.angle_alpha   90.00
_cell.angle_beta   90.00
_cell.angle_gamma   90.00
#
_symmetry.space_group_name_H-M   'P 1'
#
loop_
_entity.id
_entity.type
_entity.pdbx_description
1 polymer ?
#
loop_
_entity_poly.entity_id
_entity_poly.type
_entity_poly.pdbx_seq_one_letter_code
_entity_poly.pdbx_strand_id
1 'polypeptide(L)'
;LQELAPAVDWMPFLSTVFYPVELNESEPVVVYAKEYLEQVSDLILATDKCLLNNYMIWNLVRKTSPFLDQRFQDAEEKFMEVMYGTKKTCRPRWKFCISDTDNNLGFALGAMFVKATFAEDSKQVAEEMIAEIKTAFEESLETLQWMDEETRKSAKEKADAIYNMIGYPKFIMDPKELDKVFNDYEAVPDLYFENVMQFYNFSARVTADQLRKPPNRDQWSMTPPTVNAYYSPTKNEIVFPAGILQAPFYTRASPKSLNFGGIGVVVGHELTHAFDDQGREYDKDGNLRPWWKNSSVEAFKRQTECMVEQYGNYTINGEAINGKHTLGENIADNGGLKAAYRAYQNWLKKNGDEESLPTLGLTNHQLFFVGFAQVWCSVRTPESSHEGLITDPHSPSRFRVIGTVSNSWEFAKHFACPLGSPMNPPKKCEVW
;
A
#
# COMPACT_ATOMS: atom_id res chain seq x y z
N LEU A 1 -29.60 10.31 3.33
CA LEU A 1 -28.77 10.11 4.54
C LEU A 1 -29.58 10.34 5.81
N GLN A 2 -30.27 11.48 5.94
CA GLN A 2 -31.13 11.77 7.10
C GLN A 2 -32.19 10.69 7.38
N GLU A 3 -32.84 10.15 6.34
CA GLU A 3 -33.80 9.04 6.51
C GLU A 3 -33.13 7.72 6.91
N LEU A 4 -31.91 7.46 6.44
CA LEU A 4 -31.16 6.23 6.69
C LEU A 4 -30.65 6.14 8.13
N ALA A 5 -30.16 7.27 8.66
CA ALA A 5 -29.53 7.34 9.97
C ALA A 5 -30.01 8.60 10.72
N PRO A 6 -31.25 8.62 11.21
CA PRO A 6 -31.88 9.84 11.75
C PRO A 6 -31.30 10.33 13.08
N ALA A 7 -30.45 9.56 13.75
CA ALA A 7 -29.86 9.95 15.04
C ALA A 7 -28.96 11.19 14.98
N VAL A 8 -28.39 11.47 13.80
CA VAL A 8 -27.56 12.66 13.55
C VAL A 8 -28.36 13.64 12.72
N ASP A 9 -28.32 14.92 13.10
CA ASP A 9 -28.78 16.00 12.24
C ASP A 9 -27.68 16.31 11.22
N TRP A 10 -27.76 15.67 10.05
CA TRP A 10 -26.63 15.57 9.13
C TRP A 10 -26.28 16.91 8.49
N MET A 11 -27.26 17.76 8.18
CA MET A 11 -26.97 18.98 7.43
C MET A 11 -26.25 20.04 8.26
N PRO A 12 -26.64 20.29 9.54
CA PRO A 12 -25.84 21.07 10.46
C PRO A 12 -24.47 20.46 10.74
N PHE A 13 -24.39 19.12 10.92
CA PHE A 13 -23.11 18.45 11.14
C PHE A 13 -22.14 18.63 9.97
N LEU A 14 -22.57 18.30 8.75
CA LEU A 14 -21.76 18.41 7.54
C LEU A 14 -21.39 19.86 7.24
N SER A 15 -22.33 20.80 7.39
CA SER A 15 -22.05 22.23 7.16
C SER A 15 -20.99 22.77 8.14
N THR A 16 -20.95 22.25 9.37
CA THR A 16 -19.92 22.62 10.35
C THR A 16 -18.57 22.02 9.97
N VAL A 17 -18.54 20.73 9.60
CA VAL A 17 -17.30 20.01 9.24
C VAL A 17 -16.67 20.56 7.96
N PHE A 18 -17.47 20.90 6.96
CA PHE A 18 -17.01 21.35 5.65
C PHE A 18 -16.98 22.88 5.47
N TYR A 19 -17.23 23.65 6.53
CA TYR A 19 -17.13 25.12 6.47
C TYR A 19 -15.75 25.55 5.91
N PRO A 20 -15.69 26.50 4.95
CA PRO A 20 -16.75 27.40 4.50
C PRO A 20 -17.54 26.93 3.27
N VAL A 21 -17.49 25.65 2.89
CA VAL A 21 -18.25 25.14 1.75
C VAL A 21 -19.74 25.13 2.06
N GLU A 22 -20.53 25.79 1.21
CA GLU A 22 -21.99 25.74 1.30
C GLU A 22 -22.51 24.38 0.80
N LEU A 23 -23.28 23.72 1.66
CA LEU A 23 -23.94 22.44 1.39
C LEU A 23 -25.45 22.61 1.37
N ASN A 24 -26.14 21.71 0.68
CA ASN A 24 -27.60 21.63 0.68
C ASN A 24 -28.06 20.16 0.68
N GLU A 25 -29.37 19.93 0.77
CA GLU A 25 -29.94 18.58 0.87
C GLU A 25 -29.68 17.68 -0.36
N SER A 26 -29.29 18.26 -1.50
CA SER A 26 -28.92 17.51 -2.71
C SER A 26 -27.45 17.06 -2.74
N GLU A 27 -26.69 17.33 -1.68
CA GLU A 27 -25.27 16.96 -1.60
C GLU A 27 -25.05 15.45 -1.78
N PRO A 28 -24.24 15.01 -2.75
CA PRO A 28 -23.94 13.60 -2.92
C PRO A 28 -23.04 13.09 -1.79
N VAL A 29 -23.45 12.00 -1.13
CA VAL A 29 -22.67 11.31 -0.10
C VAL A 29 -22.53 9.85 -0.48
N VAL A 30 -21.29 9.38 -0.62
CA VAL A 30 -21.00 7.95 -0.81
C VAL A 30 -21.12 7.25 0.55
N VAL A 31 -22.04 6.28 0.64
CA VAL A 31 -22.26 5.46 1.85
C VAL A 31 -21.79 4.04 1.58
N TYR A 32 -20.66 3.65 2.18
CA TYR A 32 -20.05 2.32 1.98
C TYR A 32 -20.81 1.18 2.65
N ALA A 33 -21.44 1.41 3.80
CA ALA A 33 -22.14 0.40 4.58
C ALA A 33 -23.45 0.97 5.13
N LYS A 34 -24.56 0.76 4.42
CA LYS A 34 -25.87 1.33 4.76
C LYS A 34 -26.42 0.75 6.05
N GLU A 35 -26.38 -0.59 6.16
CA GLU A 35 -26.87 -1.34 7.31
C GLU A 35 -26.10 -0.97 8.59
N TYR A 36 -24.79 -0.69 8.47
CA TYR A 36 -24.00 -0.19 9.58
C TYR A 36 -24.50 1.16 10.09
N LEU A 37 -24.76 2.12 9.18
CA LEU A 37 -25.24 3.44 9.59
C LEU A 37 -26.65 3.40 10.19
N GLU A 38 -27.53 2.55 9.67
CA GLU A 38 -28.85 2.29 10.27
C GLU A 38 -28.70 1.79 11.71
N GLN A 39 -27.89 0.74 11.92
CA GLN A 39 -27.66 0.15 13.24
C GLN A 39 -26.97 1.12 14.21
N VAL A 40 -26.01 1.92 13.73
CA VAL A 40 -25.36 2.97 14.54
C VAL A 40 -26.35 4.04 14.94
N SER A 41 -27.24 4.44 14.04
CA SER A 41 -28.30 5.40 14.35
C SER A 41 -29.21 4.87 15.47
N ASP A 42 -29.69 3.64 15.33
CA ASP A 42 -30.51 2.99 16.35
C ASP A 42 -29.78 2.88 17.69
N LEU A 43 -28.49 2.52 17.66
CA LEU A 43 -27.66 2.42 18.86
C LEU A 43 -27.47 3.78 19.54
N ILE A 44 -27.24 4.85 18.79
CA ILE A 44 -27.12 6.21 19.34
C ILE A 44 -28.43 6.61 20.02
N LEU A 45 -29.58 6.38 19.38
CA LEU A 45 -30.89 6.73 19.95
C LEU A 45 -31.23 5.92 21.20
N ALA A 46 -30.77 4.67 21.28
CA ALA A 46 -30.99 3.78 22.41
C ALA A 46 -30.00 3.96 23.57
N THR A 47 -28.91 4.71 23.38
CA THR A 47 -27.84 4.84 24.36
C THR A 47 -27.92 6.16 25.12
N ASP A 48 -27.71 6.11 26.44
CA ASP A 48 -27.66 7.31 27.27
C ASP A 48 -26.58 8.30 26.80
N LYS A 49 -26.91 9.61 26.85
CA LYS A 49 -26.03 10.67 26.35
C LYS A 49 -24.73 10.78 27.14
N CYS A 50 -24.71 10.48 28.43
CA CYS A 50 -23.49 10.47 29.23
C CYS A 50 -22.56 9.34 28.76
N LEU A 51 -23.11 8.16 28.46
CA LEU A 51 -22.31 7.04 27.94
C LEU A 51 -21.75 7.35 26.55
N LEU A 52 -22.55 7.94 25.66
CA LEU A 52 -22.07 8.42 24.36
C LEU A 52 -20.96 9.45 24.50
N ASN A 53 -21.11 10.42 25.41
CA ASN A 53 -20.07 11.40 25.71
C ASN A 53 -18.78 10.72 26.21
N ASN A 54 -18.88 9.77 27.13
CA ASN A 54 -17.70 9.03 27.63
C ASN A 54 -16.99 8.29 26.50
N TYR A 55 -17.73 7.66 25.58
CA TYR A 55 -17.17 7.01 24.40
C TYR A 55 -16.46 8.01 23.47
N MET A 56 -17.06 9.18 23.19
CA MET A 56 -16.44 10.21 22.36
C MET A 56 -15.16 10.76 22.99
N ILE A 57 -15.18 11.07 24.29
CA ILE A 57 -14.00 11.55 25.03
C ILE A 57 -12.94 10.46 25.12
N TRP A 58 -13.31 9.19 25.28
CA TRP A 58 -12.34 8.09 25.26
C TRP A 58 -11.59 7.99 23.94
N ASN A 59 -12.26 8.18 22.80
CA ASN A 59 -11.61 8.22 21.49
C ASN A 59 -10.62 9.39 21.39
N LEU A 60 -11.00 10.57 21.90
CA LEU A 60 -10.09 11.72 21.98
C LEU A 60 -8.88 11.43 22.88
N VAL A 61 -9.10 10.89 24.08
CA VAL A 61 -8.03 10.52 25.03
C VAL A 61 -7.08 9.50 24.39
N ARG A 62 -7.59 8.45 23.75
CA ARG A 62 -6.76 7.44 23.07
C ARG A 62 -5.90 8.08 21.97
N LYS A 63 -6.46 9.00 21.18
CA LYS A 63 -5.73 9.70 20.12
C LYS A 63 -4.66 10.66 20.65
N THR A 64 -4.84 11.22 21.86
CA THR A 64 -4.02 12.32 22.38
C THR A 64 -3.06 11.95 23.50
N SER A 65 -3.28 10.82 24.17
CA SER A 65 -2.45 10.34 25.29
C SER A 65 -0.95 10.21 24.98
N PRO A 66 -0.52 9.78 23.77
CA PRO A 66 0.91 9.70 23.45
C PRO A 66 1.66 11.03 23.54
N PHE A 67 0.96 12.16 23.49
CA PHE A 67 1.54 13.50 23.51
C PHE A 67 1.61 14.12 24.91
N LEU A 68 1.16 13.37 25.93
CA LEU A 68 1.22 13.77 27.33
C LEU A 68 2.52 13.27 27.98
N ASP A 69 2.62 13.43 29.30
CA ASP A 69 3.80 13.02 30.07
C ASP A 69 4.00 11.49 30.11
N GLN A 70 5.13 11.07 30.69
CA GLN A 70 5.55 9.67 30.71
C GLN A 70 4.51 8.71 31.33
N ARG A 71 3.66 9.17 32.26
CA ARG A 71 2.64 8.31 32.89
C ARG A 71 1.63 7.80 31.87
N PHE A 72 1.27 8.63 30.90
CA PHE A 72 0.34 8.25 29.81
C PHE A 72 1.02 7.37 28.78
N GLN A 73 2.28 7.68 28.44
CA GLN A 73 3.09 6.84 27.55
C GLN A 73 3.30 5.44 28.14
N ASP A 74 3.58 5.33 29.45
CA ASP A 74 3.70 4.03 30.14
C ASP A 74 2.37 3.24 30.12
N ALA A 75 1.23 3.91 30.20
CA ALA A 75 -0.09 3.27 30.12
C ALA A 75 -0.38 2.74 28.71
N GLU A 76 -0.07 3.52 27.68
CA GLU A 76 -0.20 3.10 26.27
C GLU A 76 0.78 1.95 25.95
N GLU A 77 2.04 2.04 26.39
CA GLU A 77 3.04 0.99 26.22
C GLU A 77 2.56 -0.34 26.82
N LYS A 78 1.96 -0.30 28.01
CA LYS A 78 1.40 -1.51 28.64
C LYS A 78 0.25 -2.11 27.83
N PHE A 79 -0.59 -1.28 27.22
CA PHE A 79 -1.64 -1.76 26.33
C PHE A 79 -1.04 -2.38 25.06
N MET A 80 -0.05 -1.73 24.45
CA MET A 80 0.65 -2.22 23.25
C MET A 80 1.41 -3.53 23.51
N GLU A 81 1.98 -3.72 24.70
CA GLU A 81 2.61 -4.98 25.12
C GLU A 81 1.60 -6.14 25.12
N VAL A 82 0.36 -5.90 25.58
CA VAL A 82 -0.70 -6.92 25.56
C VAL A 82 -1.19 -7.17 24.14
N MET A 83 -1.39 -6.11 23.33
CA MET A 83 -1.94 -6.24 21.98
C MET A 83 -0.96 -6.86 20.99
N TYR A 84 0.31 -6.48 21.06
CA TYR A 84 1.32 -6.82 20.05
C TYR A 84 2.49 -7.62 20.60
N GLY A 85 2.51 -7.98 21.89
CA GLY A 85 3.62 -8.73 22.50
C GLY A 85 4.94 -7.93 22.54
N THR A 86 4.89 -6.64 22.22
CA THR A 86 6.07 -5.78 22.22
C THR A 86 6.43 -5.48 23.67
N LYS A 87 7.42 -6.22 24.20
CA LYS A 87 8.02 -5.91 25.51
C LYS A 87 8.45 -4.44 25.54
N LYS A 88 8.33 -3.78 26.71
CA LYS A 88 8.70 -2.38 26.93
C LYS A 88 9.89 -1.97 26.06
N THR A 89 9.60 -1.31 24.95
CA THR A 89 10.65 -0.80 24.07
C THR A 89 11.05 0.54 24.65
N CYS A 90 12.32 0.69 25.04
CA CYS A 90 12.88 2.01 25.35
C CYS A 90 13.05 2.80 24.04
N ARG A 91 11.96 3.04 23.29
CA ARG A 91 11.99 3.85 22.08
C ARG A 91 12.53 5.22 22.51
N PRO A 92 13.73 5.62 22.06
CA PRO A 92 14.30 6.88 22.48
C PRO A 92 13.36 8.02 22.08
N ARG A 93 13.23 9.04 22.94
CA ARG A 93 12.34 10.18 22.72
C ARG A 93 12.50 10.79 21.32
N TRP A 94 13.75 10.92 20.85
CA TRP A 94 14.03 11.44 19.51
C TRP A 94 13.42 10.59 18.38
N LYS A 95 13.36 9.25 18.51
CA LYS A 95 12.70 8.39 17.51
C LYS A 95 11.20 8.56 17.52
N PHE A 96 10.59 8.79 18.68
CA PHE A 96 9.17 9.12 18.79
C PHE A 96 8.88 10.44 18.07
N CYS A 97 9.63 11.50 18.41
CA CYS A 97 9.46 12.81 17.81
C CYS A 97 9.69 12.82 16.30
N ILE A 98 10.70 12.10 15.78
CA ILE A 98 10.93 12.01 14.32
C ILE A 98 9.72 11.38 13.61
N SER A 99 9.19 10.28 14.13
CA SER A 99 8.05 9.61 13.52
C SER A 99 6.78 10.42 13.60
N ASP A 100 6.52 11.10 14.72
CA ASP A 100 5.39 12.00 14.82
C ASP A 100 5.54 13.20 13.87
N THR A 101 6.74 13.77 13.76
CA THR A 101 7.01 14.88 12.83
C THR A 101 6.83 14.42 11.38
N ASP A 102 7.24 13.22 11.00
CA ASP A 102 7.02 12.69 9.65
C ASP A 102 5.54 12.37 9.37
N ASN A 103 4.83 11.77 10.33
CA ASN A 103 3.41 11.45 10.19
C ASN A 103 2.54 12.70 9.92
N ASN A 104 2.92 13.86 10.48
CA ASN A 104 2.16 15.09 10.36
C ASN A 104 2.76 16.05 9.31
N LEU A 105 4.08 16.22 9.31
CA LEU A 105 4.81 17.22 8.52
C LEU A 105 5.77 16.58 7.50
N GLY A 106 5.55 15.33 7.11
CA GLY A 106 6.49 14.57 6.28
C GLY A 106 6.72 15.14 4.88
N PHE A 107 5.81 15.96 4.33
CA PHE A 107 6.10 16.70 3.08
C PHE A 107 7.09 17.86 3.30
N ALA A 108 7.03 18.53 4.46
CA ALA A 108 8.03 19.53 4.84
C ALA A 108 9.41 18.87 5.08
N LEU A 109 9.42 17.72 5.76
CA LEU A 109 10.64 16.92 5.93
C LEU A 109 11.14 16.31 4.62
N GLY A 110 10.22 15.98 3.70
CA GLY A 110 10.51 15.32 2.44
C GLY A 110 11.51 16.10 1.58
N ALA A 111 11.40 17.43 1.56
CA ALA A 111 12.34 18.28 0.85
C ALA A 111 13.77 18.17 1.41
N MET A 112 13.92 18.07 2.74
CA MET A 112 15.21 17.87 3.39
C MET A 112 15.72 16.44 3.19
N PHE A 113 14.85 15.45 3.34
CA PHE A 113 15.17 14.03 3.20
C PHE A 113 15.73 13.74 1.82
N VAL A 114 15.00 14.12 0.75
CA VAL A 114 15.41 13.86 -0.63
C VAL A 114 16.74 14.53 -0.95
N LYS A 115 16.97 15.79 -0.51
CA LYS A 115 18.27 16.47 -0.68
C LYS A 115 19.42 15.72 -0.02
N ALA A 116 19.16 15.04 1.09
CA ALA A 116 20.16 14.32 1.86
C ALA A 116 20.41 12.89 1.33
N THR A 117 19.39 12.21 0.80
CA THR A 117 19.43 10.76 0.56
C THR A 117 19.21 10.34 -0.89
N PHE A 118 18.60 11.18 -1.72
CA PHE A 118 18.10 10.78 -3.03
C PHE A 118 18.87 11.47 -4.15
N ALA A 119 19.70 10.69 -4.85
CA ALA A 119 20.44 11.17 -6.00
C ALA A 119 19.50 11.34 -7.20
N GLU A 120 19.63 12.45 -7.94
CA GLU A 120 18.72 12.78 -9.04
C GLU A 120 18.73 11.72 -10.17
N ASP A 121 19.86 11.03 -10.36
CA ASP A 121 19.99 9.91 -11.30
C ASP A 121 19.17 8.67 -10.87
N SER A 122 18.88 8.50 -9.59
CA SER A 122 18.09 7.38 -9.07
C SER A 122 16.64 7.46 -9.56
N LYS A 123 16.13 8.67 -9.81
CA LYS A 123 14.82 8.86 -10.42
C LYS A 123 14.78 8.31 -11.85
N GLN A 124 15.75 8.69 -12.68
CA GLN A 124 15.80 8.24 -14.08
C GLN A 124 15.90 6.72 -14.17
N VAL A 125 16.75 6.09 -13.35
CA VAL A 125 16.90 4.63 -13.35
C VAL A 125 15.62 3.93 -12.90
N ALA A 126 14.89 4.51 -11.93
CA ALA A 126 13.59 3.98 -11.52
C ALA A 126 12.53 4.14 -12.63
N GLU A 127 12.51 5.27 -13.35
CA GLU A 127 11.62 5.48 -14.51
C GLU A 127 11.87 4.45 -15.61
N GLU A 128 13.14 4.19 -15.94
CA GLU A 128 13.53 3.16 -16.91
C GLU A 128 13.08 1.77 -16.48
N MET A 129 13.28 1.41 -15.20
CA MET A 129 12.84 0.12 -14.67
C MET A 129 11.32 -0.03 -14.72
N ILE A 130 10.56 1.01 -14.36
CA ILE A 130 9.10 0.98 -14.43
C ILE A 130 8.64 0.76 -15.88
N ALA A 131 9.27 1.40 -16.85
CA ALA A 131 8.96 1.19 -18.26
C ALA A 131 9.23 -0.26 -18.70
N GLU A 132 10.36 -0.85 -18.28
CA GLU A 132 10.72 -2.25 -18.58
C GLU A 132 9.73 -3.24 -17.95
N ILE A 133 9.31 -3.01 -16.70
CA ILE A 133 8.32 -3.85 -15.99
C ILE A 133 6.94 -3.73 -16.64
N LYS A 134 6.51 -2.52 -16.98
CA LYS A 134 5.24 -2.28 -17.67
C LYS A 134 5.20 -2.98 -19.02
N THR A 135 6.29 -2.91 -19.79
CA THR A 135 6.40 -3.64 -21.05
C THR A 135 6.29 -5.14 -20.82
N ALA A 136 7.01 -5.69 -19.83
CA ALA A 136 6.92 -7.11 -19.50
C ALA A 136 5.51 -7.56 -19.08
N PHE A 137 4.77 -6.72 -18.35
CA PHE A 137 3.37 -6.97 -18.00
C PHE A 137 2.46 -6.95 -19.24
N GLU A 138 2.60 -5.95 -20.11
CA GLU A 138 1.82 -5.87 -21.34
C GLU A 138 2.06 -7.06 -22.27
N GLU A 139 3.31 -7.52 -22.38
CA GLU A 139 3.62 -8.74 -23.13
C GLU A 139 3.05 -10.00 -22.44
N SER A 140 2.79 -9.98 -21.12
CA SER A 140 2.09 -11.07 -20.42
C SER A 140 0.64 -11.12 -20.86
N LEU A 141 -0.02 -9.95 -20.95
CA LEU A 141 -1.42 -9.84 -21.38
C LEU A 141 -1.65 -10.56 -22.71
N GLU A 142 -0.78 -10.37 -23.71
CA GLU A 142 -0.89 -11.02 -25.03
C GLU A 142 -0.99 -12.55 -24.97
N THR A 143 -0.39 -13.15 -23.94
CA THR A 143 -0.32 -14.61 -23.75
C THR A 143 -1.36 -15.17 -22.78
N LEU A 144 -2.14 -14.32 -22.10
CA LEU A 144 -3.16 -14.74 -21.13
C LEU A 144 -4.33 -15.45 -21.83
N GLN A 145 -4.47 -16.75 -21.57
CA GLN A 145 -5.45 -17.62 -22.22
C GLN A 145 -6.87 -17.49 -21.65
N TRP A 146 -7.01 -17.10 -20.38
CA TRP A 146 -8.32 -17.04 -19.71
C TRP A 146 -9.13 -15.79 -20.07
N MET A 147 -8.49 -14.78 -20.66
CA MET A 147 -9.09 -13.50 -21.03
C MET A 147 -9.34 -13.44 -22.55
N ASP A 148 -10.43 -12.81 -22.99
CA ASP A 148 -10.66 -12.59 -24.42
C ASP A 148 -9.86 -11.40 -24.98
N GLU A 149 -9.68 -11.34 -26.30
CA GLU A 149 -8.84 -10.33 -26.97
C GLU A 149 -9.30 -8.89 -26.71
N GLU A 150 -10.62 -8.65 -26.66
CA GLU A 150 -11.16 -7.32 -26.39
C GLU A 150 -10.81 -6.86 -24.98
N THR A 151 -11.02 -7.72 -23.98
CA THR A 151 -10.66 -7.41 -22.59
C THR A 151 -9.15 -7.25 -22.42
N ARG A 152 -8.32 -8.05 -23.12
CA ARG A 152 -6.85 -7.87 -23.13
C ARG A 152 -6.44 -6.51 -23.68
N LYS A 153 -7.07 -6.08 -24.77
CA LYS A 153 -6.83 -4.76 -25.36
C LYS A 153 -7.18 -3.65 -24.37
N SER A 154 -8.35 -3.72 -23.72
CA SER A 154 -8.72 -2.75 -22.70
C SER A 154 -7.78 -2.78 -21.48
N ALA A 155 -7.30 -3.96 -21.07
CA ALA A 155 -6.35 -4.09 -19.97
C ALA A 155 -5.01 -3.42 -20.33
N LYS A 156 -4.55 -3.59 -21.56
CA LYS A 156 -3.39 -2.87 -22.09
C LYS A 156 -3.63 -1.35 -22.10
N GLU A 157 -4.79 -0.88 -22.58
CA GLU A 157 -5.12 0.56 -22.57
C GLU A 157 -5.12 1.14 -21.13
N LYS A 158 -5.56 0.37 -20.14
CA LYS A 158 -5.46 0.76 -18.72
C LYS A 158 -3.99 0.80 -18.24
N ALA A 159 -3.20 -0.24 -18.55
CA ALA A 159 -1.78 -0.29 -18.20
C ALA A 159 -1.02 0.89 -18.82
N ASP A 160 -1.28 1.17 -20.11
CA ASP A 160 -0.75 2.30 -20.86
C ASP A 160 -1.04 3.64 -20.16
N ALA A 161 -2.22 3.78 -19.57
CA ALA A 161 -2.66 4.99 -18.87
C ALA A 161 -2.20 5.12 -17.40
N ILE A 162 -1.53 4.10 -16.83
CA ILE A 162 -1.00 4.18 -15.46
C ILE A 162 0.00 5.32 -15.36
N TYR A 163 -0.21 6.20 -14.39
CA TYR A 163 0.68 7.31 -14.08
C TYR A 163 1.68 6.90 -12.99
N ASN A 164 2.93 7.31 -13.13
CA ASN A 164 4.01 6.87 -12.22
C ASN A 164 4.58 8.07 -11.48
N MET A 165 4.72 7.96 -10.16
CA MET A 165 5.26 8.98 -9.29
C MET A 165 6.43 8.42 -8.48
N ILE A 166 7.60 9.07 -8.56
CA ILE A 166 8.87 8.50 -8.10
C ILE A 166 9.62 9.50 -7.24
N GLY A 167 10.06 9.05 -6.07
CA GLY A 167 10.85 9.79 -5.12
C GLY A 167 10.00 10.77 -4.31
N TYR A 168 9.49 11.81 -4.98
CA TYR A 168 8.80 12.93 -4.33
C TYR A 168 7.89 13.70 -5.30
N PRO A 169 6.82 14.34 -4.79
CA PRO A 169 6.01 15.26 -5.58
C PRO A 169 6.77 16.56 -5.85
N LYS A 170 6.59 17.14 -7.05
CA LYS A 170 7.38 18.30 -7.50
C LYS A 170 7.25 19.52 -6.59
N PHE A 171 6.07 19.74 -6.01
CA PHE A 171 5.77 20.95 -5.23
C PHE A 171 6.66 21.11 -3.99
N ILE A 172 7.17 20.02 -3.38
CA ILE A 172 8.01 20.14 -2.18
C ILE A 172 9.41 20.71 -2.48
N MET A 173 9.81 20.71 -3.76
CA MET A 173 11.07 21.30 -4.20
C MET A 173 10.93 22.77 -4.61
N ASP A 174 9.71 23.30 -4.68
CA ASP A 174 9.45 24.72 -4.78
C ASP A 174 9.10 25.26 -3.39
N PRO A 175 9.99 26.05 -2.74
CA PRO A 175 9.73 26.59 -1.41
C PRO A 175 8.42 27.39 -1.34
N LYS A 176 8.02 28.09 -2.42
CA LYS A 176 6.79 28.89 -2.40
C LYS A 176 5.54 28.02 -2.34
N GLU A 177 5.52 26.93 -3.08
CA GLU A 177 4.38 26.00 -3.07
C GLU A 177 4.34 25.20 -1.77
N LEU A 178 5.49 24.77 -1.25
CA LEU A 178 5.57 24.08 0.04
C LEU A 178 5.12 24.99 1.20
N ASP A 179 5.63 26.22 1.26
CA ASP A 179 5.23 27.20 2.30
C ASP A 179 3.74 27.52 2.22
N LYS A 180 3.19 27.62 1.00
CA LYS A 180 1.75 27.84 0.80
C LYS A 180 0.89 26.71 1.35
N VAL A 181 1.34 25.45 1.23
CA VAL A 181 0.62 24.31 1.81
C VAL A 181 0.58 24.39 3.34
N PHE A 182 1.69 24.76 3.97
CA PHE A 182 1.81 24.81 5.44
C PHE A 182 1.56 26.20 6.05
N ASN A 183 1.13 27.19 5.27
CA ASN A 183 0.97 28.58 5.71
C ASN A 183 0.00 28.74 6.89
N ASP A 184 -0.99 27.86 6.99
CA ASP A 184 -2.03 27.88 8.03
C ASP A 184 -1.66 27.03 9.26
N TYR A 185 -0.42 26.54 9.35
CA TYR A 185 0.10 25.79 10.49
C TYR A 185 1.30 26.51 11.11
N GLU A 186 1.21 26.81 12.41
CA GLU A 186 2.27 27.44 13.18
C GLU A 186 2.68 26.52 14.34
N ALA A 187 3.96 26.15 14.40
CA ALA A 187 4.50 25.37 15.51
C ALA A 187 5.10 26.29 16.57
N VAL A 188 4.65 26.16 17.81
CA VAL A 188 5.12 26.96 18.94
C VAL A 188 6.13 26.15 19.78
N PRO A 189 7.31 26.70 20.11
CA PRO A 189 8.26 26.05 21.00
C PRO A 189 7.63 25.71 22.36
N ASP A 190 8.06 24.61 22.97
CA ASP A 190 7.64 24.13 24.30
C ASP A 190 6.15 23.74 24.45
N LEU A 191 5.29 23.97 23.47
CA LEU A 191 3.85 23.66 23.48
C LEU A 191 3.48 22.46 22.60
N TYR A 192 4.12 21.32 22.82
CA TYR A 192 3.98 20.15 21.94
C TYR A 192 2.53 19.66 21.78
N PHE A 193 1.76 19.56 22.87
CA PHE A 193 0.35 19.14 22.79
C PHE A 193 -0.49 20.10 21.95
N GLU A 194 -0.25 21.41 22.11
CA GLU A 194 -0.96 22.43 21.34
C GLU A 194 -0.62 22.32 19.85
N ASN A 195 0.66 22.13 19.51
CA ASN A 195 1.09 21.93 18.12
C ASN A 195 0.39 20.74 17.46
N VAL A 196 0.23 19.62 18.18
CA VAL A 196 -0.48 18.45 17.65
C VAL A 196 -1.97 18.77 17.41
N MET A 197 -2.62 19.48 18.34
CA MET A 197 -4.03 19.87 18.18
C MET A 197 -4.22 20.87 17.03
N GLN A 198 -3.32 21.85 16.91
CA GLN A 198 -3.29 22.78 15.79
C GLN A 198 -3.09 22.04 14.46
N PHE A 199 -2.21 21.04 14.42
CA PHE A 199 -2.02 20.22 13.24
C PHE A 199 -3.27 19.42 12.86
N TYR A 200 -3.95 18.78 13.82
CA TYR A 200 -5.19 18.06 13.53
C TYR A 200 -6.29 18.97 12.98
N ASN A 201 -6.41 20.18 13.51
CA ASN A 201 -7.33 21.17 12.96
C ASN A 201 -6.91 21.62 11.54
N PHE A 202 -5.63 21.90 11.32
CA PHE A 202 -5.07 22.22 10.00
C PHE A 202 -5.34 21.10 8.98
N SER A 203 -5.03 19.85 9.33
CA SER A 203 -5.24 18.68 8.48
C SER A 203 -6.72 18.50 8.11
N ALA A 204 -7.63 18.62 9.08
CA ALA A 204 -9.06 18.56 8.82
C ALA A 204 -9.53 19.65 7.84
N ARG A 205 -9.03 20.89 7.98
CA ARG A 205 -9.33 22.00 7.07
C ARG A 205 -8.79 21.75 5.66
N VAL A 206 -7.58 21.21 5.53
CA VAL A 206 -6.98 20.85 4.23
C VAL A 206 -7.84 19.81 3.51
N THR A 207 -8.33 18.79 4.23
CA THR A 207 -9.23 17.77 3.65
C THR A 207 -10.58 18.37 3.26
N ALA A 208 -11.19 19.20 4.11
CA ALA A 208 -12.47 19.85 3.81
C ALA A 208 -12.41 20.76 2.57
N ASP A 209 -11.31 21.50 2.42
CA ASP A 209 -11.04 22.40 1.28
C ASP A 209 -10.91 21.66 -0.08
N GLN A 210 -10.72 20.32 -0.08
CA GLN A 210 -10.71 19.54 -1.31
C GLN A 210 -12.11 19.27 -1.90
N LEU A 211 -13.19 19.44 -1.14
CA LEU A 211 -14.53 18.96 -1.53
C LEU A 211 -15.05 19.49 -2.89
N ARG A 212 -14.65 20.71 -3.28
CA ARG A 212 -15.03 21.34 -4.57
C ARG A 212 -13.86 21.46 -5.54
N LYS A 213 -12.72 20.83 -5.25
CA LYS A 213 -11.51 20.87 -6.07
C LYS A 213 -11.40 19.58 -6.89
N PRO A 214 -10.91 19.65 -8.14
CA PRO A 214 -10.61 18.45 -8.89
C PRO A 214 -9.48 17.66 -8.20
N PRO A 215 -9.54 16.32 -8.18
CA PRO A 215 -8.41 15.52 -7.70
C PRO A 215 -7.12 15.84 -8.46
N ASN A 216 -6.00 15.90 -7.75
CA ASN A 216 -4.69 16.16 -8.34
C ASN A 216 -3.77 14.94 -8.19
N ARG A 217 -3.12 14.52 -9.29
CA ARG A 217 -2.10 13.45 -9.27
C ARG A 217 -0.82 13.86 -8.52
N ASP A 218 -0.50 15.15 -8.45
CA ASP A 218 0.63 15.63 -7.64
C ASP A 218 0.38 15.57 -6.12
N GLN A 219 -0.82 15.19 -5.66
CA GLN A 219 -1.12 14.98 -4.24
C GLN A 219 -0.90 13.52 -3.83
N TRP A 220 0.10 13.28 -3.00
CA TRP A 220 0.47 11.93 -2.56
C TRP A 220 -0.20 11.57 -1.24
N SER A 221 -0.48 10.28 -1.06
CA SER A 221 -0.98 9.73 0.21
C SER A 221 0.16 9.24 1.13
N MET A 222 1.40 9.23 0.62
CA MET A 222 2.60 8.89 1.38
C MET A 222 3.65 10.00 1.24
N THR A 223 4.43 10.20 2.30
CA THR A 223 5.50 11.20 2.33
C THR A 223 6.77 10.61 1.71
N PRO A 224 7.67 11.43 1.12
CA PRO A 224 8.92 10.93 0.52
C PRO A 224 9.80 10.02 1.40
N PRO A 225 9.94 10.23 2.73
CA PRO A 225 10.74 9.33 3.58
C PRO A 225 10.08 7.98 3.88
N THR A 226 8.81 7.78 3.50
CA THR A 226 8.09 6.52 3.74
C THR A 226 8.79 5.35 3.03
N VAL A 227 9.02 4.24 3.74
CA VAL A 227 9.55 2.99 3.16
C VAL A 227 8.37 2.09 2.80
N ASN A 228 7.67 2.44 1.73
CA ASN A 228 6.53 1.70 1.20
C ASN A 228 6.28 2.09 -0.27
N ALA A 229 5.28 1.50 -0.92
CA ALA A 229 4.75 1.91 -2.22
C ALA A 229 3.21 1.78 -2.20
N TYR A 230 2.53 2.34 -3.20
CA TYR A 230 1.08 2.14 -3.34
C TYR A 230 0.55 2.37 -4.76
N TYR A 231 -0.61 1.76 -5.03
CA TYR A 231 -1.49 2.05 -6.15
C TYR A 231 -2.75 2.77 -5.70
N SER A 232 -3.20 3.76 -6.49
CA SER A 232 -4.46 4.48 -6.27
C SER A 232 -5.44 4.22 -7.42
N PRO A 233 -6.53 3.44 -7.21
CA PRO A 233 -7.48 3.11 -8.27
C PRO A 233 -8.11 4.33 -8.94
N THR A 234 -8.51 5.33 -8.15
CA THR A 234 -9.19 6.55 -8.65
C THR A 234 -8.28 7.51 -9.40
N LYS A 235 -6.96 7.37 -9.26
CA LYS A 235 -5.97 8.17 -10.02
C LYS A 235 -5.34 7.36 -11.15
N ASN A 236 -5.54 6.04 -11.15
CA ASN A 236 -4.79 5.06 -11.92
C ASN A 236 -3.28 5.35 -11.86
N GLU A 237 -2.76 5.42 -10.63
CA GLU A 237 -1.40 5.91 -10.34
C GLU A 237 -0.67 4.93 -9.42
N ILE A 238 0.61 4.69 -9.70
CA ILE A 238 1.56 3.97 -8.83
C ILE A 238 2.62 4.94 -8.28
N VAL A 239 2.94 4.82 -7.00
CA VAL A 239 3.80 5.78 -6.29
C VAL A 239 4.88 5.07 -5.51
N PHE A 240 6.13 5.51 -5.70
CA PHE A 240 7.34 4.98 -5.06
C PHE A 240 8.07 6.12 -4.34
N PRO A 241 7.78 6.39 -3.06
CA PRO A 241 8.55 7.31 -2.22
C PRO A 241 10.06 7.07 -2.24
N ALA A 242 10.85 8.13 -2.08
CA ALA A 242 12.31 8.03 -2.03
C ALA A 242 12.80 7.05 -0.94
N GLY A 243 12.04 6.90 0.15
CA GLY A 243 12.34 5.99 1.25
C GLY A 243 12.36 4.51 0.86
N ILE A 244 11.65 4.05 -0.17
CA ILE A 244 11.75 2.65 -0.65
C ILE A 244 12.86 2.46 -1.69
N LEU A 245 13.34 3.54 -2.32
CA LEU A 245 14.36 3.52 -3.37
C LEU A 245 15.78 3.45 -2.79
N GLN A 246 15.99 2.50 -1.89
CA GLN A 246 17.25 2.22 -1.19
C GLN A 246 17.43 0.71 -0.99
N ALA A 247 18.60 0.31 -0.46
CA ALA A 247 18.87 -1.09 -0.16
C ALA A 247 17.86 -1.65 0.87
N PRO A 248 17.41 -2.91 0.74
CA PRO A 248 17.81 -3.90 -0.27
C PRO A 248 17.02 -3.82 -1.59
N PHE A 249 16.00 -2.97 -1.70
CA PHE A 249 15.14 -2.88 -2.89
C PHE A 249 15.91 -2.38 -4.11
N TYR A 250 16.67 -1.31 -3.94
CA TYR A 250 17.42 -0.66 -5.00
C TYR A 250 18.77 -0.16 -4.52
N THR A 251 19.81 -0.49 -5.27
CA THR A 251 21.03 0.33 -5.27
C THR A 251 21.63 0.36 -6.67
N ARG A 252 22.20 1.50 -7.06
CA ARG A 252 22.86 1.66 -8.36
C ARG A 252 23.99 0.64 -8.59
N ALA A 253 24.71 0.28 -7.54
CA ALA A 253 25.87 -0.62 -7.62
C ALA A 253 25.50 -2.11 -7.53
N SER A 254 24.25 -2.47 -7.21
CA SER A 254 23.85 -3.88 -7.14
C SER A 254 23.67 -4.49 -8.54
N PRO A 255 23.94 -5.80 -8.68
CA PRO A 255 23.52 -6.58 -9.84
C PRO A 255 22.05 -6.32 -10.18
N LYS A 256 21.73 -6.26 -11.47
CA LYS A 256 20.36 -6.06 -11.95
C LYS A 256 19.45 -7.18 -11.48
N SER A 257 19.95 -8.41 -11.34
CA SER A 257 19.18 -9.49 -10.70
C SER A 257 18.60 -9.09 -9.34
N LEU A 258 19.36 -8.40 -8.49
CA LEU A 258 18.89 -7.95 -7.17
C LEU A 258 17.94 -6.76 -7.27
N ASN A 259 18.23 -5.78 -8.14
CA ASN A 259 17.33 -4.63 -8.32
C ASN A 259 15.97 -5.07 -8.91
N PHE A 260 15.96 -5.97 -9.90
CA PHE A 260 14.72 -6.53 -10.43
C PHE A 260 14.01 -7.43 -9.41
N GLY A 261 14.76 -8.21 -8.62
CA GLY A 261 14.20 -9.05 -7.56
C GLY A 261 13.70 -8.26 -6.34
N GLY A 262 14.20 -7.04 -6.14
CA GLY A 262 13.79 -6.11 -5.10
C GLY A 262 12.76 -5.10 -5.61
N ILE A 263 13.22 -3.90 -5.98
CA ILE A 263 12.33 -2.82 -6.43
C ILE A 263 11.54 -3.18 -7.69
N GLY A 264 12.09 -4.01 -8.59
CA GLY A 264 11.35 -4.47 -9.78
C GLY A 264 10.11 -5.27 -9.42
N VAL A 265 10.18 -6.13 -8.40
CA VAL A 265 9.01 -6.86 -7.89
C VAL A 265 8.00 -5.92 -7.25
N VAL A 266 8.45 -4.93 -6.48
CA VAL A 266 7.56 -3.90 -5.89
C VAL A 266 6.85 -3.10 -7.00
N VAL A 267 7.56 -2.72 -8.05
CA VAL A 267 6.96 -2.03 -9.21
C VAL A 267 5.91 -2.91 -9.89
N GLY A 268 6.24 -4.18 -10.13
CA GLY A 268 5.29 -5.13 -10.71
C GLY A 268 4.07 -5.36 -9.83
N HIS A 269 4.26 -5.35 -8.50
CA HIS A 269 3.21 -5.49 -7.50
C HIS A 269 2.22 -4.32 -7.58
N GLU A 270 2.71 -3.07 -7.54
CA GLU A 270 1.84 -1.88 -7.68
C GLU A 270 1.14 -1.80 -9.04
N LEU A 271 1.82 -2.22 -10.11
CA LEU A 271 1.20 -2.29 -11.43
C LEU A 271 0.08 -3.34 -11.46
N THR A 272 0.27 -4.47 -10.79
CA THR A 272 -0.71 -5.56 -10.74
C THR A 272 -1.93 -5.17 -9.89
N HIS A 273 -1.80 -4.30 -8.90
CA HIS A 273 -2.95 -3.74 -8.17
C HIS A 273 -3.95 -3.02 -9.08
N ALA A 274 -3.53 -2.49 -10.23
CA ALA A 274 -4.46 -1.96 -11.22
C ALA A 274 -5.43 -3.02 -11.78
N PHE A 275 -5.17 -4.30 -11.55
CA PHE A 275 -5.92 -5.41 -12.10
C PHE A 275 -6.25 -6.51 -11.07
N ASP A 276 -6.05 -6.26 -9.78
CA ASP A 276 -6.49 -7.18 -8.72
C ASP A 276 -8.03 -7.23 -8.59
N ASP A 277 -8.55 -7.89 -7.57
CA ASP A 277 -9.99 -8.06 -7.38
C ASP A 277 -10.77 -6.75 -7.16
N GLN A 278 -10.10 -5.67 -6.73
CA GLN A 278 -10.65 -4.33 -6.54
C GLN A 278 -10.27 -3.38 -7.67
N GLY A 279 -8.98 -3.28 -7.99
CA GLY A 279 -8.45 -2.38 -9.00
C GLY A 279 -9.01 -2.66 -10.39
N ARG A 280 -9.31 -3.92 -10.74
CA ARG A 280 -9.98 -4.25 -12.01
C ARG A 280 -11.35 -3.58 -12.17
N GLU A 281 -12.00 -3.13 -11.10
CA GLU A 281 -13.33 -2.51 -11.18
C GLU A 281 -13.28 -1.05 -11.63
N TYR A 282 -12.08 -0.47 -11.64
CA TYR A 282 -11.81 0.89 -12.08
C TYR A 282 -11.28 0.89 -13.50
N ASP A 283 -11.79 1.77 -14.35
CA ASP A 283 -11.28 1.94 -15.71
C ASP A 283 -9.95 2.71 -15.75
N LYS A 284 -9.43 2.96 -16.96
CA LYS A 284 -8.17 3.69 -17.18
C LYS A 284 -8.14 5.12 -16.63
N ASP A 285 -9.32 5.72 -16.43
CA ASP A 285 -9.50 7.09 -15.97
C ASP A 285 -9.81 7.13 -14.45
N GLY A 286 -9.82 5.96 -13.79
CA GLY A 286 -10.06 5.82 -12.35
C GLY A 286 -11.54 5.83 -11.96
N ASN A 287 -12.45 5.57 -12.89
CA ASN A 287 -13.88 5.51 -12.60
C ASN A 287 -14.32 4.08 -12.29
N LEU A 288 -15.05 3.89 -11.19
CA LEU A 288 -15.68 2.62 -10.84
C LEU A 288 -16.84 2.34 -11.81
N ARG A 289 -16.61 1.51 -12.82
CA ARG A 289 -17.63 1.08 -13.79
C ARG A 289 -17.26 -0.24 -14.45
N PRO A 290 -18.22 -1.04 -14.92
CA PRO A 290 -17.91 -2.22 -15.72
C PRO A 290 -17.23 -1.85 -17.05
N TRP A 291 -16.05 -2.41 -17.29
CA TRP A 291 -15.30 -2.24 -18.55
C TRP A 291 -14.78 -3.58 -19.13
N TRP A 292 -15.10 -4.71 -18.49
CA TRP A 292 -14.83 -6.06 -18.97
C TRP A 292 -16.13 -6.73 -19.41
N LYS A 293 -16.02 -7.70 -20.33
CA LYS A 293 -17.10 -8.65 -20.58
C LYS A 293 -17.36 -9.49 -19.33
N ASN A 294 -18.63 -9.80 -19.06
CA ASN A 294 -19.01 -10.70 -17.96
C ASN A 294 -18.30 -12.05 -18.03
N SER A 295 -18.06 -12.60 -19.23
CA SER A 295 -17.31 -13.85 -19.41
C SER A 295 -15.89 -13.78 -18.85
N SER A 296 -15.23 -12.63 -19.01
CA SER A 296 -13.85 -12.40 -18.56
C SER A 296 -13.79 -12.08 -17.08
N VAL A 297 -14.81 -11.42 -16.53
CA VAL A 297 -15.00 -11.28 -15.07
C VAL A 297 -15.17 -12.66 -14.41
N GLU A 298 -16.01 -13.53 -14.96
CA GLU A 298 -16.19 -14.88 -14.43
C GLU A 298 -14.95 -15.76 -14.63
N ALA A 299 -14.20 -15.58 -15.71
CA ALA A 299 -12.91 -16.24 -15.90
C ALA A 299 -11.88 -15.79 -14.87
N PHE A 300 -11.77 -14.48 -14.61
CA PHE A 300 -10.91 -13.93 -13.57
C PHE A 300 -11.23 -14.54 -12.20
N LYS A 301 -12.51 -14.58 -11.80
CA LYS A 301 -12.93 -15.20 -10.54
C LYS A 301 -12.49 -16.67 -10.42
N ARG A 302 -12.53 -17.43 -11.52
CA ARG A 302 -12.04 -18.83 -11.52
C ARG A 302 -10.53 -18.91 -11.32
N GLN A 303 -9.77 -17.97 -11.90
CA GLN A 303 -8.32 -17.91 -11.69
C GLN A 303 -7.97 -17.53 -10.25
N THR A 304 -8.66 -16.53 -9.69
CA THR A 304 -8.38 -16.04 -8.33
C THR A 304 -8.78 -17.03 -7.24
N GLU A 305 -9.80 -17.86 -7.46
CA GLU A 305 -10.18 -18.92 -6.51
C GLU A 305 -9.01 -19.89 -6.25
N CYS A 306 -8.13 -20.13 -7.23
CA CYS A 306 -6.92 -20.92 -7.00
C CYS A 306 -6.04 -20.33 -5.89
N MET A 307 -5.85 -19.01 -5.88
CA MET A 307 -5.05 -18.32 -4.87
C MET A 307 -5.77 -18.27 -3.52
N VAL A 308 -7.10 -18.12 -3.51
CA VAL A 308 -7.91 -18.23 -2.28
C VAL A 308 -7.70 -19.60 -1.63
N GLU A 309 -7.83 -20.69 -2.41
CA GLU A 309 -7.58 -22.05 -1.95
C GLU A 309 -6.14 -22.25 -1.49
N GLN A 310 -5.16 -21.77 -2.28
CA GLN A 310 -3.74 -21.95 -1.98
C GLN A 310 -3.36 -21.29 -0.65
N TYR A 311 -3.67 -20.00 -0.50
CA TYR A 311 -3.27 -19.25 0.70
C TYR A 311 -4.12 -19.62 1.92
N GLY A 312 -5.38 -20.01 1.72
CA GLY A 312 -6.23 -20.55 2.78
C GLY A 312 -5.71 -21.85 3.43
N ASN A 313 -4.83 -22.58 2.74
CA ASN A 313 -4.20 -23.80 3.26
C ASN A 313 -2.92 -23.54 4.07
N TYR A 314 -2.41 -22.32 4.11
CA TYR A 314 -1.26 -21.97 4.94
C TYR A 314 -1.69 -21.67 6.37
N THR A 315 -0.83 -22.03 7.32
CA THR A 315 -1.06 -21.79 8.74
C THR A 315 0.15 -21.15 9.40
N ILE A 316 -0.11 -20.28 10.38
CA ILE A 316 0.90 -19.73 11.29
C ILE A 316 0.39 -19.93 12.72
N ASN A 317 1.22 -20.51 13.59
CA ASN A 317 0.86 -20.82 14.98
C ASN A 317 -0.45 -21.64 15.14
N GLY A 318 -0.80 -22.45 14.13
CA GLY A 318 -2.02 -23.27 14.13
C GLY A 318 -3.27 -22.57 13.60
N GLU A 319 -3.17 -21.30 13.19
CA GLU A 319 -4.26 -20.51 12.63
C GLU A 319 -4.11 -20.39 11.11
N ALA A 320 -5.21 -20.56 10.38
CA ALA A 320 -5.23 -20.48 8.93
C ALA A 320 -5.22 -19.03 8.43
N ILE A 321 -4.51 -18.77 7.34
CA ILE A 321 -4.60 -17.49 6.64
C ILE A 321 -5.97 -17.38 5.98
N ASN A 322 -6.57 -16.18 6.03
CA ASN A 322 -7.77 -15.92 5.27
C ASN A 322 -7.44 -15.60 3.80
N GLY A 323 -7.41 -16.63 2.96
CA GLY A 323 -7.08 -16.51 1.54
C GLY A 323 -7.95 -15.53 0.75
N LYS A 324 -9.19 -15.25 1.21
CA LYS A 324 -10.06 -14.22 0.63
C LYS A 324 -9.66 -12.82 1.07
N HIS A 325 -9.36 -12.62 2.35
CA HIS A 325 -8.92 -11.33 2.87
C HIS A 325 -7.61 -10.89 2.22
N THR A 326 -6.69 -11.84 2.00
CA THR A 326 -5.37 -11.55 1.43
C THR A 326 -5.30 -11.54 -0.10
N LEU A 327 -6.44 -11.69 -0.78
CA LEU A 327 -6.47 -12.05 -2.20
C LEU A 327 -5.80 -11.00 -3.10
N GLY A 328 -6.13 -9.72 -2.94
CA GLY A 328 -5.57 -8.64 -3.78
C GLY A 328 -4.05 -8.58 -3.70
N GLU A 329 -3.51 -8.61 -2.47
CA GLU A 329 -2.07 -8.63 -2.20
C GLU A 329 -1.37 -9.87 -2.76
N ASN A 330 -2.01 -11.04 -2.65
CA ASN A 330 -1.47 -12.28 -3.19
C ASN A 330 -1.44 -12.27 -4.73
N ILE A 331 -2.47 -11.70 -5.37
CA ILE A 331 -2.51 -11.50 -6.83
C ILE A 331 -1.36 -10.56 -7.23
N ALA A 332 -1.18 -9.45 -6.51
CA ALA A 332 -0.15 -8.46 -6.77
C ALA A 332 1.27 -9.02 -6.60
N ASP A 333 1.53 -9.82 -5.55
CA ASP A 333 2.82 -10.51 -5.37
C ASP A 333 3.15 -11.44 -6.54
N ASN A 334 2.17 -12.22 -7.00
CA ASN A 334 2.35 -13.22 -8.05
C ASN A 334 2.55 -12.56 -9.42
N GLY A 335 1.72 -11.59 -9.77
CA GLY A 335 1.88 -10.81 -11.00
C GLY A 335 3.17 -9.99 -11.00
N GLY A 336 3.50 -9.38 -9.87
CA GLY A 336 4.69 -8.55 -9.71
C GLY A 336 6.00 -9.33 -9.86
N LEU A 337 6.12 -10.48 -9.20
CA LEU A 337 7.31 -11.33 -9.34
C LEU A 337 7.49 -11.80 -10.78
N LYS A 338 6.40 -12.23 -11.44
CA LYS A 338 6.42 -12.72 -12.82
C LYS A 338 6.82 -11.62 -13.80
N ALA A 339 6.21 -10.43 -13.70
CA ALA A 339 6.54 -9.28 -14.54
C ALA A 339 8.01 -8.84 -14.34
N ALA A 340 8.47 -8.78 -13.09
CA ALA A 340 9.85 -8.45 -12.77
C ALA A 340 10.86 -9.44 -13.32
N TYR A 341 10.56 -10.73 -13.23
CA TYR A 341 11.45 -11.75 -13.76
C TYR A 341 11.53 -11.70 -15.29
N ARG A 342 10.39 -11.50 -15.96
CA ARG A 342 10.34 -11.34 -17.41
C ARG A 342 11.09 -10.08 -17.88
N ALA A 343 10.95 -8.96 -17.16
CA ALA A 343 11.71 -7.75 -17.44
C ALA A 343 13.22 -7.98 -17.27
N TYR A 344 13.64 -8.69 -16.21
CA TYR A 344 15.04 -9.08 -16.03
C TYR A 344 15.57 -9.93 -17.19
N GLN A 345 14.79 -10.90 -17.66
CA GLN A 345 15.15 -11.70 -18.84
C GLN A 345 15.27 -10.85 -20.10
N ASN A 346 14.38 -9.88 -20.31
CA ASN A 346 14.46 -8.95 -21.43
C ASN A 346 15.70 -8.05 -21.33
N TRP A 347 16.05 -7.61 -20.12
CA TRP A 347 17.27 -6.87 -19.85
C TRP A 347 18.52 -7.70 -20.19
N LEU A 348 18.58 -8.98 -19.80
CA LEU A 348 19.68 -9.89 -20.16
C LEU A 348 19.79 -10.11 -21.67
N LYS A 349 18.67 -10.29 -22.38
CA LYS A 349 18.68 -10.41 -23.85
C LYS A 349 19.27 -9.17 -24.54
N LYS A 350 19.05 -7.99 -23.97
CA LYS A 350 19.53 -6.71 -24.52
C LYS A 350 20.99 -6.41 -24.16
N ASN A 351 21.41 -6.74 -22.93
CA ASN A 351 22.68 -6.27 -22.37
C ASN A 351 23.71 -7.39 -22.17
N GLY A 352 23.32 -8.66 -22.30
CA GLY A 352 24.15 -9.82 -21.98
C GLY A 352 24.09 -10.20 -20.50
N ASP A 353 24.77 -11.31 -20.17
CA ASP A 353 24.86 -11.80 -18.80
C ASP A 353 25.72 -10.89 -17.92
N GLU A 354 25.28 -10.68 -16.68
CA GLU A 354 26.06 -9.98 -15.65
C GLU A 354 27.10 -10.91 -15.03
N GLU A 355 28.17 -10.33 -14.48
CA GLU A 355 29.10 -11.08 -13.65
C GLU A 355 28.38 -11.69 -12.42
N SER A 356 28.74 -12.92 -12.07
CA SER A 356 28.17 -13.59 -10.89
C SER A 356 28.90 -13.15 -9.62
N LEU A 357 28.18 -13.08 -8.50
CA LEU A 357 28.81 -12.77 -7.21
C LEU A 357 29.79 -13.89 -6.78
N PRO A 358 31.04 -13.55 -6.39
CA PRO A 358 32.17 -14.50 -6.38
C PRO A 358 32.10 -15.59 -5.29
N THR A 359 31.21 -15.49 -4.30
CA THR A 359 31.20 -16.38 -3.12
C THR A 359 29.89 -17.13 -2.90
N LEU A 360 28.80 -16.72 -3.55
CA LEU A 360 27.48 -17.29 -3.23
C LEU A 360 27.24 -18.67 -3.85
N GLY A 361 27.96 -19.02 -4.92
CA GLY A 361 27.69 -20.25 -5.68
C GLY A 361 26.30 -20.26 -6.35
N LEU A 362 25.70 -19.07 -6.51
CA LEU A 362 24.39 -18.88 -7.13
C LEU A 362 24.55 -18.17 -8.47
N THR A 363 23.75 -18.60 -9.44
CA THR A 363 23.57 -17.87 -10.71
C THR A 363 22.79 -16.57 -10.47
N ASN A 364 22.89 -15.60 -11.37
CA ASN A 364 22.12 -14.35 -11.26
C ASN A 364 20.60 -14.58 -11.33
N HIS A 365 20.14 -15.63 -12.04
CA HIS A 365 18.74 -16.06 -12.00
C HIS A 365 18.30 -16.53 -10.61
N GLN A 366 19.14 -17.30 -9.91
CA GLN A 366 18.84 -17.70 -8.52
C GLN A 366 18.93 -16.49 -7.58
N LEU A 367 19.88 -15.59 -7.82
CA LEU A 367 20.09 -14.38 -7.04
C LEU A 367 18.88 -13.44 -7.09
N PHE A 368 18.18 -13.36 -8.23
CA PHE A 368 16.90 -12.65 -8.34
C PHE A 368 15.88 -13.13 -7.29
N PHE A 369 15.64 -14.44 -7.22
CA PHE A 369 14.67 -15.01 -6.27
C PHE A 369 15.14 -14.93 -4.83
N VAL A 370 16.45 -14.99 -4.58
CA VAL A 370 17.02 -14.77 -3.24
C VAL A 370 16.86 -13.32 -2.81
N GLY A 371 17.11 -12.36 -3.70
CA GLY A 371 16.88 -10.93 -3.44
C GLY A 371 15.42 -10.65 -3.09
N PHE A 372 14.49 -11.19 -3.88
CA PHE A 372 13.05 -11.15 -3.59
C PHE A 372 12.73 -11.71 -2.21
N ALA A 373 13.21 -12.92 -1.89
CA ALA A 373 12.91 -13.55 -0.60
C ALA A 373 13.50 -12.78 0.59
N GLN A 374 14.67 -12.15 0.43
CA GLN A 374 15.35 -11.40 1.49
C GLN A 374 14.66 -10.09 1.85
N VAL A 375 13.96 -9.44 0.91
CA VAL A 375 13.09 -8.29 1.20
C VAL A 375 12.05 -8.64 2.27
N TRP A 376 11.58 -9.89 2.26
CA TRP A 376 10.54 -10.39 3.16
C TRP A 376 11.08 -11.06 4.43
N CYS A 377 12.38 -10.96 4.72
CA CYS A 377 12.94 -11.45 5.98
C CYS A 377 12.39 -10.65 7.16
N SER A 378 11.46 -11.25 7.92
CA SER A 378 10.84 -10.64 9.09
C SER A 378 10.59 -11.67 10.19
N VAL A 379 10.46 -11.18 11.42
CA VAL A 379 9.96 -11.95 12.57
C VAL A 379 8.87 -11.12 13.25
N ARG A 380 7.82 -11.79 13.73
CA ARG A 380 6.70 -11.18 14.46
C ARG A 380 6.53 -11.91 15.78
N THR A 381 6.02 -11.20 16.78
CA THR A 381 5.56 -11.81 18.03
C THR A 381 4.33 -12.70 17.75
N PRO A 382 4.02 -13.69 18.61
CA PRO A 382 2.81 -14.48 18.49
C PRO A 382 1.53 -13.63 18.44
N GLU A 383 1.45 -12.61 19.30
CA GLU A 383 0.32 -11.69 19.42
C GLU A 383 0.14 -10.87 18.14
N SER A 384 1.22 -10.29 17.61
CA SER A 384 1.17 -9.56 16.33
C SER A 384 0.89 -10.49 15.16
N SER A 385 1.31 -11.75 15.21
CA SER A 385 0.99 -12.72 14.16
C SER A 385 -0.51 -13.03 14.12
N HIS A 386 -1.13 -13.26 15.29
CA HIS A 386 -2.57 -13.46 15.41
C HIS A 386 -3.35 -12.22 14.94
N GLU A 387 -2.98 -11.03 15.42
CA GLU A 387 -3.63 -9.78 15.03
C GLU A 387 -3.53 -9.55 13.51
N GLY A 388 -2.34 -9.74 12.93
CA GLY A 388 -2.12 -9.58 11.49
C GLY A 388 -2.95 -10.54 10.62
N LEU A 389 -3.24 -11.76 11.07
CA LEU A 389 -4.10 -12.68 10.32
C LEU A 389 -5.54 -12.15 10.15
N ILE A 390 -5.96 -11.22 11.00
CA ILE A 390 -7.32 -10.69 11.04
C ILE A 390 -7.41 -9.34 10.35
N THR A 391 -6.37 -8.50 10.50
CA THR A 391 -6.42 -7.07 10.13
C THR A 391 -5.56 -6.71 8.92
N ASP A 392 -4.50 -7.47 8.65
CA ASP A 392 -3.54 -7.17 7.58
C ASP A 392 -4.01 -7.81 6.26
N PRO A 393 -4.28 -7.02 5.21
CA PRO A 393 -4.63 -7.58 3.91
C PRO A 393 -3.43 -8.32 3.27
N HIS A 394 -2.22 -8.16 3.80
CA HIS A 394 -1.07 -8.89 3.28
C HIS A 394 -0.94 -10.26 3.95
N SER A 395 -0.59 -11.27 3.16
CA SER A 395 -0.10 -12.53 3.71
C SER A 395 1.13 -12.28 4.60
N PRO A 396 1.35 -13.06 5.68
CA PRO A 396 2.58 -12.99 6.46
C PRO A 396 3.81 -13.18 5.54
N SER A 397 4.90 -12.47 5.82
CA SER A 397 6.03 -12.34 4.88
C SER A 397 6.57 -13.67 4.34
N ARG A 398 6.65 -14.72 5.18
CA ARG A 398 7.06 -16.06 4.73
C ARG A 398 6.16 -16.66 3.66
N PHE A 399 4.86 -16.37 3.68
CA PHE A 399 3.89 -16.89 2.72
C PHE A 399 3.76 -15.99 1.49
N ARG A 400 4.10 -14.70 1.58
CA ARG A 400 4.39 -13.86 0.40
C ARG A 400 5.55 -14.45 -0.41
N VAL A 401 6.58 -14.98 0.26
CA VAL A 401 7.66 -15.71 -0.44
C VAL A 401 7.18 -17.06 -0.94
N ILE A 402 6.71 -17.93 -0.03
CA ILE A 402 6.40 -19.33 -0.35
C ILE A 402 5.29 -19.43 -1.40
N GLY A 403 4.17 -18.72 -1.23
CA GLY A 403 3.04 -18.78 -2.15
C GLY A 403 3.42 -18.35 -3.56
N THR A 404 4.12 -17.23 -3.65
CA THR A 404 4.55 -16.62 -4.92
C THR A 404 5.54 -17.50 -5.67
N VAL A 405 6.65 -17.94 -5.04
CA VAL A 405 7.63 -18.77 -5.77
C VAL A 405 7.14 -20.18 -6.04
N SER A 406 6.17 -20.69 -5.25
CA SER A 406 5.49 -21.96 -5.55
C SER A 406 4.69 -21.92 -6.84
N ASN A 407 4.20 -20.73 -7.24
CA ASN A 407 3.50 -20.52 -8.50
C ASN A 407 4.42 -20.18 -9.68
N SER A 408 5.72 -19.94 -9.45
CA SER A 408 6.68 -19.70 -10.53
C SER A 408 7.25 -21.03 -11.07
N TRP A 409 7.19 -21.20 -12.39
CA TRP A 409 7.88 -22.29 -13.08
C TRP A 409 9.39 -22.02 -13.17
N GLU A 410 9.75 -20.76 -13.31
CA GLU A 410 11.11 -20.27 -13.45
C GLU A 410 11.89 -20.51 -12.16
N PHE A 411 11.29 -20.20 -10.99
CA PHE A 411 11.89 -20.54 -9.70
C PHE A 411 12.23 -22.03 -9.61
N ALA A 412 11.23 -22.89 -9.86
CA ALA A 412 11.42 -24.33 -9.79
C ALA A 412 12.51 -24.83 -10.76
N LYS A 413 12.59 -24.25 -11.96
CA LYS A 413 13.64 -24.54 -12.95
C LYS A 413 15.02 -24.14 -12.44
N HIS A 414 15.19 -22.91 -11.95
CA HIS A 414 16.50 -22.37 -11.56
C HIS A 414 17.04 -22.98 -10.26
N PHE A 415 16.17 -23.51 -9.41
CA PHE A 415 16.56 -24.27 -8.21
C PHE A 415 16.47 -25.78 -8.38
N ALA A 416 16.15 -26.26 -9.60
CA ALA A 416 15.98 -27.68 -9.91
C ALA A 416 15.04 -28.42 -8.92
N CYS A 417 13.96 -27.76 -8.50
CA CYS A 417 12.99 -28.31 -7.55
C CYS A 417 12.22 -29.48 -8.19
N PRO A 418 12.25 -30.70 -7.63
CA PRO A 418 11.48 -31.83 -8.14
C PRO A 418 9.97 -31.54 -8.16
N LEU A 419 9.26 -32.05 -9.16
CA LEU A 419 7.79 -31.92 -9.23
C LEU A 419 7.15 -32.57 -7.99
N GLY A 420 6.23 -31.84 -7.34
CA GLY A 420 5.59 -32.27 -6.10
C GLY A 420 6.38 -31.98 -4.82
N SER A 421 7.58 -31.40 -4.93
CA SER A 421 8.23 -30.82 -3.75
C SER A 421 7.43 -29.62 -3.21
N PRO A 422 7.58 -29.23 -1.93
CA PRO A 422 6.78 -28.16 -1.33
C PRO A 422 6.80 -26.83 -2.11
N MET A 423 7.93 -26.49 -2.74
CA MET A 423 8.10 -25.27 -3.53
C MET A 423 7.87 -25.47 -5.04
N ASN A 424 7.45 -26.67 -5.47
CA ASN A 424 7.09 -26.95 -6.86
C ASN A 424 5.82 -27.84 -6.92
N PRO A 425 4.67 -27.31 -6.45
CA PRO A 425 3.41 -28.02 -6.55
C PRO A 425 3.03 -28.22 -8.03
N PRO A 426 2.35 -29.33 -8.36
CA PRO A 426 1.93 -29.62 -9.73
C PRO A 426 0.81 -28.68 -10.22
N LYS A 427 -0.06 -28.22 -9.33
CA LYS A 427 -1.06 -27.16 -9.59
C LYS A 427 -0.45 -25.83 -9.15
N LYS A 428 -0.22 -24.93 -10.11
CA LYS A 428 0.23 -23.55 -9.86
C LYS A 428 -0.90 -22.58 -10.20
N CYS A 429 -1.06 -21.54 -9.41
CA CYS A 429 -2.06 -20.50 -9.63
C CYS A 429 -1.49 -19.38 -10.48
N GLU A 430 -2.26 -18.89 -11.45
CA GLU A 430 -1.85 -17.81 -12.34
C GLU A 430 -3.06 -16.94 -12.71
N VAL A 431 -2.89 -15.63 -12.53
CA VAL A 431 -3.89 -14.60 -12.90
C VAL A 431 -3.29 -13.66 -13.94
N TRP A 432 -2.18 -12.98 -13.62
CA TRP A 432 -1.52 -11.99 -14.48
C TRP A 432 -0.17 -12.47 -15.04
#